data_AF-A0AAW5A2Z6-F1
#
_entry.id   AF-A0AAW5A2Z6-F1
#
_cell.length_a   1.000
_cell.length_b   1.000
_cell.length_c   1.000
_cell.angle_alpha   90.00
_cell.angle_beta   90.00
_cell.angle_gamma   90.00
#
_symmetry.space_group_name_H-M   'P 1'
#
loop_
_entity.id
_entity.type
_entity.pdbx_description
1 polymer ?
#
loop_
_entity_poly.entity_id
_entity_poly.type
_entity_poly.pdbx_seq_one_letter_code
_entity_poly.pdbx_strand_id
1 'polypeptide(L)'
;MNIKRILNHLVMTHWQVNRAFPRETLIAIEQAIKASEAAHTGEIRFVVEGALDSTPLFKGQSARERAVDVFSQLRVWDTAHNNGVLIYLLLADRDVEIVADRGIHAKAGSQEWQSICLQMEAAFKQSNYEGGVVSGVQAVTQHLTKHFPAAGGDQNELPDKPMVL
;
A
#
# COMPACT_ATOMS: atom_id res chain seq x y z
N MET A 1 4.47 -13.02 22.28
CA MET A 1 3.49 -13.48 21.26
C MET A 1 2.10 -13.06 21.72
N ASN A 2 1.40 -12.23 20.94
CA ASN A 2 0.15 -11.59 21.36
C ASN A 2 -1.06 -12.45 20.94
N ILE A 3 -1.71 -13.13 21.88
CA ILE A 3 -2.84 -14.04 21.63
C ILE A 3 -4.01 -13.32 20.92
N LYS A 4 -4.22 -12.03 21.21
CA LYS A 4 -5.25 -11.22 20.54
C LYS A 4 -4.96 -11.04 19.06
N ARG A 5 -3.68 -10.87 18.68
CA ARG A 5 -3.26 -10.77 17.28
C ARG A 5 -3.55 -12.05 16.53
N ILE A 6 -3.18 -13.20 17.11
CA ILE A 6 -3.47 -14.51 16.51
C ILE A 6 -4.98 -14.69 16.31
N LEU A 7 -5.81 -14.33 17.30
CA LEU A 7 -7.26 -14.41 17.18
C LEU A 7 -7.80 -13.51 16.06
N ASN A 8 -7.33 -12.26 15.97
CA ASN A 8 -7.75 -11.33 14.91
C ASN A 8 -7.44 -11.91 13.52
N HIS A 9 -6.27 -12.51 13.34
CA HIS A 9 -5.88 -13.13 12.07
C HIS A 9 -6.68 -14.40 11.75
N LEU A 10 -6.99 -15.23 12.77
CA LEU A 10 -7.80 -16.44 12.58
C LEU A 10 -9.27 -16.14 12.29
N VAL A 11 -9.79 -15.04 12.84
CA VAL A 11 -11.17 -14.60 12.60
C VAL A 11 -11.28 -13.79 11.31
N MET A 12 -10.17 -13.30 10.76
CA MET A 12 -10.17 -12.51 9.54
C MET A 12 -10.52 -13.38 8.33
N THR A 13 -11.73 -13.20 7.82
CA THR A 13 -12.24 -13.94 6.67
C THR A 13 -12.23 -13.09 5.41
N HIS A 14 -12.22 -13.73 4.24
CA HIS A 14 -12.43 -13.05 2.95
C HIS A 14 -13.68 -12.17 2.95
N TRP A 15 -14.70 -12.47 3.75
CA TRP A 15 -15.89 -11.65 3.89
C TRP A 15 -15.61 -10.27 4.52
N GLN A 16 -14.76 -10.20 5.55
CA GLN A 16 -14.40 -8.92 6.16
C GLN A 16 -13.56 -8.06 5.23
N VAL A 17 -12.68 -8.68 4.44
CA VAL A 17 -11.90 -7.98 3.40
C VAL A 17 -12.85 -7.40 2.34
N ASN A 18 -13.78 -8.21 1.81
CA ASN A 18 -14.78 -7.74 0.84
C ASN A 18 -15.72 -6.66 1.40
N ARG A 19 -15.95 -6.64 2.73
CA ARG A 19 -16.74 -5.59 3.38
C ARG A 19 -15.96 -4.29 3.54
N ALA A 20 -14.66 -4.36 3.78
CA ALA A 20 -13.80 -3.19 3.90
C ALA A 20 -13.40 -2.63 2.51
N PHE A 21 -13.25 -3.51 1.53
CA PHE A 21 -12.86 -3.20 0.15
C PHE A 21 -13.87 -3.81 -0.83
N PRO A 22 -15.10 -3.28 -0.88
CA PRO A 22 -16.06 -3.63 -1.93
C PRO A 22 -15.54 -3.19 -3.30
N ARG A 23 -16.16 -3.70 -4.37
CA ARG A 23 -15.74 -3.40 -5.76
C ARG A 23 -15.69 -1.91 -6.06
N GLU A 24 -16.65 -1.14 -5.54
CA GLU A 24 -16.69 0.32 -5.68
C GLU A 24 -15.42 1.00 -5.13
N THR A 25 -14.99 0.59 -3.93
CA THR A 25 -13.77 1.08 -3.31
C THR A 25 -12.52 0.68 -4.08
N LEU A 26 -12.45 -0.56 -4.58
CA LEU A 26 -11.32 -0.99 -5.41
C LEU A 26 -11.24 -0.17 -6.71
N ILE A 27 -12.38 0.16 -7.32
CA ILE A 27 -12.44 1.03 -8.51
C ILE A 27 -12.01 2.46 -8.16
N ALA A 28 -12.46 3.01 -7.04
CA ALA A 28 -12.07 4.35 -6.60
C ALA A 28 -10.55 4.44 -6.34
N ILE A 29 -9.96 3.41 -5.74
CA ILE A 29 -8.51 3.33 -5.53
C ILE A 29 -7.77 3.20 -6.87
N GLU A 30 -8.23 2.35 -7.79
CA GLU A 30 -7.64 2.23 -9.13
C GLU A 30 -7.66 3.56 -9.88
N GLN A 31 -8.77 4.30 -9.80
CA GLN A 31 -8.89 5.63 -10.41
C GLN A 31 -7.95 6.65 -9.76
N ALA A 32 -7.78 6.60 -8.43
CA ALA A 32 -6.85 7.46 -7.72
C ALA A 32 -5.39 7.19 -8.11
N ILE A 33 -5.01 5.92 -8.26
CA ILE A 33 -3.67 5.51 -8.71
C ILE A 33 -3.44 6.00 -10.15
N LYS A 34 -4.38 5.75 -11.08
CA LYS A 34 -4.30 6.25 -12.46
C LYS A 34 -4.14 7.77 -12.54
N ALA A 35 -4.88 8.51 -11.72
CA ALA A 35 -4.78 9.96 -11.66
C ALA A 35 -3.43 10.43 -11.07
N SER A 36 -2.88 9.66 -10.12
CA SER A 36 -1.56 9.91 -9.53
C SER A 36 -0.44 9.77 -10.55
N GLU A 37 -0.42 8.66 -11.29
CA GLU A 37 0.63 8.34 -12.27
C GLU A 37 0.63 9.30 -13.48
N ALA A 38 -0.47 10.01 -13.72
CA ALA A 38 -0.47 11.10 -14.70
C ALA A 38 0.36 12.33 -14.27
N ALA A 39 0.68 12.47 -12.99
CA ALA A 39 1.34 13.65 -12.42
C ALA A 39 2.85 13.44 -12.11
N HIS A 40 3.33 12.20 -12.15
CA HIS A 40 4.70 11.84 -11.81
C HIS A 40 5.12 10.57 -12.54
N THR A 41 6.43 10.31 -12.63
CA THR A 41 6.92 9.10 -13.29
C THR A 41 6.95 7.85 -12.41
N GLY A 42 6.65 8.00 -11.12
CA GLY A 42 6.60 6.87 -10.17
C GLY A 42 5.38 5.98 -10.40
N GLU A 43 5.51 4.72 -10.02
CA GLU A 43 4.49 3.69 -10.19
C GLU A 43 3.96 3.28 -8.81
N ILE A 44 2.63 3.30 -8.60
CA ILE A 44 2.04 3.01 -7.30
C ILE A 44 1.27 1.70 -7.33
N ARG A 45 1.67 0.78 -6.45
CA ARG A 45 0.97 -0.49 -6.25
C ARG A 45 0.27 -0.50 -4.90
N PHE A 46 -1.05 -0.68 -4.90
CA PHE A 46 -1.82 -0.91 -3.67
C PHE A 46 -2.12 -2.40 -3.47
N VAL A 47 -1.79 -2.91 -2.28
CA VAL A 47 -2.07 -4.28 -1.86
C VAL A 47 -2.74 -4.29 -0.50
N VAL A 48 -3.88 -4.96 -0.41
CA VAL A 48 -4.53 -5.26 0.87
C VAL A 48 -4.45 -6.75 1.13
N GLU A 49 -3.88 -7.14 2.27
CA GLU A 49 -3.85 -8.52 2.75
C GLU A 49 -4.78 -8.65 3.95
N GLY A 50 -5.71 -9.60 3.89
CA GLY A 50 -6.69 -9.81 4.95
C GLY A 50 -6.03 -10.17 6.27
N ALA A 51 -5.29 -11.28 6.27
CA ALA A 51 -4.52 -11.76 7.41
C ALA A 51 -3.30 -12.54 6.94
N LEU A 52 -2.23 -12.49 7.75
CA LEU A 52 -1.07 -13.36 7.58
C LEU A 52 -1.44 -14.84 7.75
N ASP A 53 -0.86 -15.67 6.89
CA ASP A 53 -0.88 -17.13 7.01
C ASP A 53 -0.27 -17.62 8.34
N SER A 54 -0.64 -18.84 8.73
CA SER A 54 -0.23 -19.46 9.99
C SER A 54 1.28 -19.40 10.25
N THR A 55 2.13 -19.76 9.30
CA THR A 55 3.59 -19.78 9.48
C THR A 55 4.19 -18.38 9.76
N PRO A 56 3.97 -17.36 8.92
CA PRO A 56 4.46 -16.01 9.20
C PRO A 56 3.84 -15.39 10.46
N LEU A 57 2.57 -15.69 10.76
CA LEU A 57 1.90 -15.27 12.00
C LEU A 57 2.57 -15.84 13.25
N PHE A 58 2.89 -17.14 13.26
CA PHE A 58 3.59 -17.79 14.39
C PHE A 58 5.05 -17.32 14.55
N LYS A 59 5.69 -16.92 13.45
CA LYS A 59 7.00 -16.27 13.48
C LYS A 59 6.94 -14.81 13.98
N GLY A 60 5.74 -14.26 14.16
CA GLY A 60 5.54 -12.90 14.62
C GLY A 60 5.87 -11.84 13.57
N GLN A 61 5.85 -12.21 12.28
CA GLN A 61 6.18 -11.30 11.18
C GLN A 61 5.37 -9.99 11.29
N SER A 62 6.07 -8.87 11.19
CA SER A 62 5.47 -7.53 11.19
C SER A 62 4.82 -7.20 9.84
N ALA A 63 3.91 -6.22 9.82
CA ALA A 63 3.38 -5.70 8.56
C ALA A 63 4.51 -5.21 7.65
N ARG A 64 5.56 -4.59 8.20
CA ARG A 64 6.72 -4.11 7.45
C ARG A 64 7.50 -5.23 6.77
N GLU A 65 7.84 -6.29 7.50
CA GLU A 65 8.53 -7.44 6.92
C GLU A 65 7.68 -8.08 5.82
N ARG A 66 6.36 -8.18 6.02
CA ARG A 66 5.46 -8.69 5.00
C ARG A 66 5.37 -7.77 3.79
N ALA A 67 5.32 -6.46 3.98
CA ALA A 67 5.33 -5.50 2.89
C ALA A 67 6.58 -5.62 2.03
N VAL A 68 7.76 -5.85 2.63
CA VAL A 68 9.02 -6.11 1.90
C VAL A 68 8.97 -7.42 1.11
N ASP A 69 8.38 -8.48 1.68
CA ASP A 69 8.17 -9.74 0.97
C ASP A 69 7.25 -9.54 -0.25
N VAL A 70 6.12 -8.85 -0.07
CA VAL A 70 5.14 -8.57 -1.13
C VAL A 70 5.75 -7.68 -2.21
N PHE A 71 6.52 -6.66 -1.83
CA PHE A 71 7.25 -5.78 -2.74
C PHE A 71 8.19 -6.58 -3.65
N SER A 72 8.89 -7.57 -3.08
CA SER A 72 9.79 -8.46 -3.80
C SER A 72 9.04 -9.45 -4.70
N GLN A 73 7.95 -10.06 -4.19
CA GLN A 73 7.13 -11.03 -4.91
C GLN A 73 6.45 -10.42 -6.14
N LEU A 74 5.93 -9.21 -5.99
CA LEU A 74 5.25 -8.46 -7.06
C LEU A 74 6.22 -7.70 -7.95
N ARG A 75 7.53 -7.75 -7.66
CA ARG A 75 8.58 -7.06 -8.41
C ARG A 75 8.29 -5.57 -8.61
N VAL A 76 7.81 -4.90 -7.57
CA VAL A 76 7.50 -3.45 -7.60
C VAL A 76 8.75 -2.61 -7.86
N TRP A 77 9.95 -3.17 -7.63
CA TRP A 77 11.24 -2.55 -7.97
C TRP A 77 11.63 -2.68 -9.45
N ASP A 78 10.96 -3.53 -10.23
CA ASP A 78 11.30 -3.79 -11.63
C ASP A 78 10.68 -2.70 -12.53
N THR A 79 11.00 -1.45 -12.23
CA THR A 79 10.64 -0.28 -13.04
C THR A 79 11.87 0.35 -13.68
N ALA A 80 11.74 0.93 -14.88
CA ALA A 80 12.86 1.49 -15.65
C ALA A 80 13.62 2.57 -14.86
N HIS A 81 12.94 3.22 -13.92
CA HIS A 81 13.47 4.33 -13.12
C HIS A 81 13.67 4.02 -11.64
N ASN A 82 13.51 2.76 -11.20
CA ASN A 82 13.63 2.34 -9.79
C ASN A 82 12.79 3.22 -8.85
N ASN A 83 11.55 3.46 -9.28
CA ASN A 83 10.62 4.43 -8.70
C ASN A 83 9.23 3.82 -8.43
N GLY A 84 9.20 2.52 -8.15
CA GLY A 84 8.00 1.86 -7.64
C GLY A 84 7.76 2.12 -6.15
N VAL A 85 6.49 2.29 -5.80
CA VAL A 85 6.01 2.41 -4.41
C VAL A 85 4.92 1.37 -4.16
N LEU A 86 5.12 0.56 -3.13
CA LEU A 86 4.09 -0.32 -2.59
C LEU A 86 3.43 0.34 -1.38
N ILE A 87 2.10 0.45 -1.43
CA ILE A 87 1.26 0.74 -0.28
C ILE A 87 0.62 -0.58 0.14
N TYR A 88 1.06 -1.12 1.27
CA TYR A 88 0.60 -2.40 1.81
C TYR A 88 -0.25 -2.18 3.05
N LEU A 89 -1.45 -2.80 3.08
CA LEU A 89 -2.35 -2.80 4.22
C LEU A 89 -2.55 -4.22 4.74
N LEU A 90 -2.15 -4.48 5.98
CA LEU A 90 -2.52 -5.69 6.71
C LEU A 90 -3.79 -5.44 7.51
N LEU A 91 -4.93 -5.89 6.99
CA LEU A 91 -6.24 -5.50 7.51
C LEU A 91 -6.52 -6.04 8.92
N ALA A 92 -6.04 -7.25 9.23
CA ALA A 92 -6.17 -7.86 10.57
C ALA A 92 -5.47 -7.04 11.67
N ASP A 93 -4.34 -6.41 11.33
CA ASP A 93 -3.57 -5.54 12.23
C ASP A 93 -3.98 -4.05 12.09
N ARG A 94 -4.72 -3.71 11.02
CA ARG A 94 -5.01 -2.33 10.59
C ARG A 94 -3.75 -1.48 10.46
N ASP A 95 -2.69 -2.12 9.98
CA ASP A 95 -1.35 -1.57 9.88
C ASP A 95 -1.01 -1.29 8.42
N VAL A 96 -0.36 -0.16 8.17
CA VAL A 96 -0.07 0.35 6.83
C VAL A 96 1.42 0.57 6.69
N GLU A 97 1.99 0.00 5.62
CA GLU A 97 3.40 0.13 5.33
C GLU A 97 3.58 0.61 3.90
N ILE A 98 4.38 1.67 3.76
CA ILE A 98 4.79 2.20 2.46
C ILE A 98 6.23 1.77 2.23
N VAL A 99 6.46 0.97 1.20
CA VAL A 99 7.78 0.49 0.78
C VAL A 99 8.08 1.09 -0.58
N ALA A 100 9.12 1.92 -0.63
CA ALA A 100 9.57 2.55 -1.86
C ALA A 100 10.90 1.96 -2.32
N ASP A 101 11.12 1.89 -3.63
CA ASP A 101 12.40 1.47 -4.18
C ASP A 101 13.52 2.48 -3.85
N ARG A 102 14.77 2.04 -4.02
CA ARG A 102 16.00 2.77 -3.72
C ARG A 102 16.05 4.16 -4.35
N GLY A 103 15.53 4.33 -5.57
CA GLY A 103 15.49 5.62 -6.25
C GLY A 103 14.65 6.65 -5.50
N ILE A 104 13.48 6.24 -5.02
CA ILE A 104 12.58 7.09 -4.23
C ILE A 104 13.09 7.22 -2.80
N HIS A 105 13.49 6.13 -2.15
CA HIS A 105 13.96 6.14 -0.77
C HIS A 105 15.18 7.05 -0.58
N ALA A 106 16.05 7.19 -1.58
CA ALA A 106 17.18 8.12 -1.52
C ALA A 106 16.76 9.60 -1.54
N LYS A 107 15.58 9.93 -2.06
CA LYS A 107 15.10 11.32 -2.25
C LYS A 107 13.99 11.72 -1.29
N ALA A 108 13.12 10.78 -0.92
CA ALA A 108 11.97 10.97 -0.04
C ALA A 108 12.29 10.41 1.35
N GLY A 109 12.33 11.29 2.36
CA GLY A 109 12.73 10.92 3.72
C GLY A 109 11.75 9.96 4.39
N SER A 110 12.25 9.06 5.25
CA SER A 110 11.45 8.05 5.96
C SER A 110 10.33 8.63 6.84
N GLN A 111 10.49 9.86 7.31
CA GLN A 111 9.52 10.54 8.18
C GLN A 111 8.22 10.90 7.44
N GLU A 112 8.31 11.21 6.14
CA GLU A 112 7.14 11.57 5.34
C GLU A 112 6.23 10.35 5.13
N TRP A 113 6.81 9.21 4.74
CA TRP A 113 6.09 7.94 4.61
C TRP A 113 5.41 7.52 5.90
N GLN A 114 6.11 7.65 7.03
CA GLN A 114 5.53 7.34 8.33
C GLN A 114 4.33 8.24 8.66
N SER A 115 4.37 9.53 8.31
CA SER A 115 3.24 10.43 8.51
C SER A 115 2.02 10.01 7.69
N ILE A 116 2.24 9.58 6.44
CA ILE A 116 1.16 9.11 5.55
C ILE A 116 0.56 7.81 6.12
N CYS A 117 1.38 6.84 6.54
CA CYS A 117 0.89 5.62 7.19
C CYS A 117 -0.02 5.94 8.38
N LEU A 118 0.42 6.84 9.28
CA LEU A 118 -0.35 7.23 10.46
C LEU A 118 -1.70 7.87 10.11
N GLN A 119 -1.75 8.67 9.04
CA GLN A 119 -3.00 9.28 8.57
C GLN A 119 -3.96 8.22 8.00
N MET A 120 -3.45 7.28 7.21
CA MET A 120 -4.23 6.17 6.67
C MET A 120 -4.78 5.28 7.79
N GLU A 121 -3.94 4.91 8.75
CA GLU A 121 -4.36 4.14 9.93
C GLU A 121 -5.45 4.85 10.75
N ALA A 122 -5.36 6.18 10.89
CA ALA A 122 -6.38 6.97 11.58
C ALA A 122 -7.73 6.93 10.86
N ALA A 123 -7.74 6.93 9.53
CA ALA A 123 -8.94 6.74 8.73
C ALA A 123 -9.50 5.31 8.87
N PHE A 124 -8.62 4.30 8.88
CA PHE A 124 -9.01 2.88 9.02
C PHE A 124 -9.59 2.57 10.40
N LYS A 125 -9.09 3.23 11.45
CA LYS A 125 -9.69 3.18 12.80
C LYS A 125 -11.14 3.66 12.82
N GLN A 126 -11.50 4.57 11.90
CA GLN A 126 -12.86 5.09 11.71
C GLN A 126 -13.68 4.29 10.68
N SER A 127 -13.16 3.15 10.18
CA SER A 127 -13.74 2.37 9.08
C SER A 127 -13.88 3.13 7.76
N ASN A 128 -13.16 4.25 7.60
CA ASN A 128 -13.08 5.00 6.34
C ASN A 128 -11.93 4.46 5.49
N TYR A 129 -12.11 3.25 4.93
CA TYR A 129 -11.07 2.57 4.15
C TYR A 129 -10.81 3.24 2.81
N GLU A 130 -11.87 3.52 2.05
CA GLU A 130 -11.75 4.19 0.75
C GLU A 130 -11.09 5.56 0.87
N GLY A 131 -11.60 6.43 1.74
CA GLY A 131 -11.02 7.75 1.96
C GLY A 131 -9.61 7.68 2.52
N GLY A 132 -9.33 6.70 3.40
CA GLY A 132 -7.98 6.46 3.91
C GLY A 132 -6.99 6.11 2.80
N VAL A 133 -7.34 5.19 1.90
CA VAL A 133 -6.45 4.82 0.79
C VAL A 133 -6.33 5.93 -0.24
N VAL A 134 -7.44 6.55 -0.66
CA VAL A 134 -7.40 7.65 -1.64
C VAL A 134 -6.59 8.83 -1.13
N SER A 135 -6.76 9.23 0.13
CA SER A 135 -5.95 10.31 0.73
C SER A 135 -4.48 9.92 0.87
N GLY A 136 -4.20 8.65 1.21
CA GLY A 136 -2.86 8.10 1.23
C GLY A 136 -2.17 8.15 -0.13
N VAL A 137 -2.85 7.70 -1.19
CA VAL A 137 -2.37 7.77 -2.58
C VAL A 137 -2.09 9.22 -2.93
N GLN A 138 -3.02 10.15 -2.68
CA GLN A 138 -2.82 11.58 -2.95
C GLN A 138 -1.62 12.17 -2.22
N ALA A 139 -1.39 11.79 -0.96
CA ALA A 139 -0.23 12.23 -0.21
C ALA A 139 1.07 11.69 -0.84
N VAL A 140 1.10 10.40 -1.22
CA VAL A 140 2.21 9.81 -1.96
C VAL A 140 2.44 10.55 -3.28
N THR A 141 1.39 10.84 -4.06
CA THR A 141 1.44 11.62 -5.30
C THR A 141 2.18 12.94 -5.08
N GLN A 142 1.81 13.71 -4.04
CA GLN A 142 2.42 15.01 -3.76
C GLN A 142 3.92 14.91 -3.48
N HIS A 143 4.37 13.83 -2.84
CA HIS A 143 5.81 13.59 -2.65
C HIS A 143 6.48 13.18 -3.96
N LEU A 144 5.88 12.27 -4.73
CA LEU A 144 6.44 11.83 -6.00
C LEU A 144 6.54 12.95 -7.02
N THR A 145 5.52 13.79 -7.18
CA THR A 145 5.55 14.94 -8.11
C THR A 145 6.68 15.93 -7.80
N LYS A 146 7.08 16.10 -6.53
CA LYS A 146 8.20 16.98 -6.16
C LYS A 146 9.56 16.43 -6.60
N HIS A 147 9.73 15.11 -6.58
CA HIS A 147 11.03 14.46 -6.80
C HIS A 147 11.16 13.78 -8.17
N PHE A 148 10.04 13.47 -8.81
CA PHE A 148 9.89 12.72 -10.06
C PHE A 148 8.70 13.27 -10.89
N PRO A 149 8.72 14.56 -11.29
CA PRO A 149 7.62 15.14 -12.07
C PRO A 149 7.47 14.42 -13.41
N ALA A 150 6.24 14.34 -13.93
CA ALA A 150 5.95 13.67 -15.20
C ALA A 150 6.85 14.21 -16.33
N ALA A 151 7.62 13.32 -16.95
CA ALA A 151 8.31 13.57 -18.19
C ALA A 151 7.46 12.91 -19.28
N GLY A 152 6.80 13.71 -20.13
CA GLY A 152 5.78 13.20 -21.05
C GLY A 152 6.21 11.93 -21.80
N GLY A 153 5.32 10.93 -21.85
CA GLY A 153 5.56 9.65 -22.52
C GLY A 153 5.70 8.44 -21.59
N ASP A 154 5.35 8.53 -20.32
CA ASP A 154 5.37 7.37 -19.42
C ASP A 154 4.44 6.26 -19.89
N GLN A 155 4.99 5.06 -19.92
CA GLN A 155 4.23 3.82 -20.09
C GLN A 155 3.96 3.30 -18.68
N ASN A 156 2.70 3.00 -18.37
CA ASN A 156 2.33 2.36 -17.12
C ASN A 156 3.06 1.00 -17.01
N GLU A 157 3.98 0.89 -16.05
CA GLU A 157 4.85 -0.29 -15.87
C GLU A 157 4.29 -1.28 -14.84
N LEU A 158 3.54 -0.78 -13.86
CA LEU A 158 2.85 -1.58 -12.85
C LEU A 158 1.32 -1.47 -13.00
N PRO A 159 0.56 -2.55 -12.74
CA PRO A 159 -0.89 -2.46 -12.86
C PRO A 159 -1.49 -1.50 -11.82
N ASP A 160 -2.41 -0.63 -12.24
CA ASP A 160 -3.12 0.27 -11.32
C ASP A 160 -4.10 -0.46 -10.39
N LYS A 161 -4.56 -1.64 -10.81
CA LYS A 161 -5.65 -2.36 -10.16
C LYS A 161 -5.24 -2.86 -8.77
N PRO A 162 -5.89 -2.43 -7.68
CA PRO A 162 -5.66 -2.97 -6.33
C PRO A 162 -5.60 -4.49 -6.27
N MET A 163 -4.61 -5.03 -5.54
CA MET A 163 -4.52 -6.46 -5.27
C MET A 163 -5.06 -6.78 -3.88
N VAL A 164 -5.88 -7.82 -3.81
CA VAL A 164 -6.41 -8.36 -2.56
C VAL A 164 -5.77 -9.74 -2.33
N LEU A 165 -5.08 -9.89 -1.20
CA LEU A 165 -4.45 -11.13 -0.73
C LEU A 165 -5.27 -11.75 0.41
#